data_AF-U5N6U6-F1
#
_entry.id   AF-U5N6U6-F1
#
_cell.length_a   1.000
_cell.length_b   1.000
_cell.length_c   1.000
_cell.angle_alpha   90.00
_cell.angle_beta   90.00
_cell.angle_gamma   90.00
#
_symmetry.space_group_name_H-M   'P 1'
#
loop_
_entity.id
_entity.type
_entity.pdbx_description
1 polymer ?
#
loop_
_entity_poly.entity_id
_entity_poly.type
_entity_poly.pdbx_seq_one_letter_code
_entity_poly.pdbx_strand_id
1 'polypeptide(L)'
;MNPVTHPATHVLQRWLRFLVILVAGWGSVCAAVGDTVYRCGNVYSQVPCPDADTLEVEDVRSPEQRKQTDAAARTAAKLARDMEKERLAQERKAAMQGRTPARAAALPFPTTQDQPVRLTLKRVRPAKPGHFIAEVPGSEPASPPAKKTKRKAKKSRSKD
;
A
#
# COMPACT_ATOMS: atom_id res chain seq x y z
N MET A 1 -15.84 34.02 53.01
CA MET A 1 -14.68 34.40 52.18
C MET A 1 -15.19 34.61 50.77
N ASN A 2 -15.38 35.87 50.35
CA ASN A 2 -15.96 36.18 49.04
C ASN A 2 -14.81 36.48 48.05
N PRO A 3 -14.80 35.87 46.87
CA PRO A 3 -13.77 36.16 45.87
C PRO A 3 -14.01 37.54 45.26
N VAL A 4 -13.00 38.39 45.34
CA VAL A 4 -12.94 39.69 44.66
C VAL A 4 -12.82 39.43 43.16
N THR A 5 -13.91 39.63 42.42
CA THR A 5 -13.88 39.60 40.95
C THR A 5 -13.30 40.92 40.44
N HIS A 6 -12.07 40.89 39.93
CA HIS A 6 -11.46 42.03 39.28
C HIS A 6 -12.04 42.22 37.86
N PRO A 7 -12.73 43.32 37.55
CA PRO A 7 -13.30 43.57 36.20
C PRO A 7 -12.23 43.82 35.13
N ALA A 8 -11.00 44.13 35.53
CA ALA A 8 -9.90 44.48 34.64
C ALA A 8 -9.35 43.30 33.80
N THR A 9 -9.47 42.07 34.30
CA THR A 9 -8.96 40.87 33.60
C THR A 9 -9.84 40.44 32.43
N HIS A 10 -11.15 40.74 32.50
CA HIS A 10 -12.09 40.42 31.43
C HIS A 10 -11.91 41.30 30.18
N VAL A 11 -11.49 42.55 30.36
CA VAL A 11 -11.19 43.46 29.25
C VAL A 11 -9.95 42.94 28.52
N LEU A 12 -8.84 42.76 29.23
CA LEU A 12 -7.59 42.26 28.64
C LEU A 12 -7.77 40.89 27.94
N GLN A 13 -8.57 40.00 28.52
CA GLN A 13 -8.85 38.67 27.96
C GLN A 13 -9.78 38.71 26.74
N ARG A 14 -10.71 39.68 26.65
CA ARG A 14 -11.51 39.90 25.42
C ARG A 14 -10.64 40.45 24.30
N TRP A 15 -9.76 41.40 24.59
CA TRP A 15 -8.82 41.95 23.60
C TRP A 15 -7.83 40.90 23.10
N LEU A 16 -7.30 40.04 23.98
CA LEU A 16 -6.42 38.94 23.58
C LEU A 16 -7.13 37.93 22.66
N ARG A 17 -8.40 37.62 22.94
CA ARG A 17 -9.21 36.72 22.11
C ARG A 17 -9.53 37.33 20.74
N PHE A 18 -9.81 38.63 20.67
CA PHE A 18 -9.99 39.33 19.40
C PHE A 18 -8.71 39.33 18.55
N LEU A 19 -7.55 39.56 19.17
CA LEU A 19 -6.25 39.48 18.50
C LEU A 19 -5.96 38.08 17.94
N VAL A 20 -6.26 37.03 18.70
CA VAL A 20 -6.07 35.63 18.25
C VAL A 20 -7.00 35.30 17.07
N ILE A 21 -8.26 35.76 17.09
CA ILE A 21 -9.20 35.55 15.97
C ILE A 21 -8.76 36.35 14.73
N LEU A 22 -8.25 37.57 14.91
CA LEU A 22 -7.81 38.42 13.82
C LEU A 22 -6.53 37.88 13.14
N VAL A 23 -5.59 37.34 13.92
CA VAL A 23 -4.40 36.65 13.39
C VAL A 23 -4.75 35.31 12.72
N ALA A 24 -5.72 34.56 13.27
CA ALA A 24 -6.17 33.29 12.68
C ALA A 24 -7.03 33.47 11.42
N GLY A 25 -7.75 34.59 11.28
CA GLY A 25 -8.63 34.88 10.15
C GLY A 25 -7.92 35.37 8.88
N TRP A 26 -6.67 35.82 8.99
CA TRP A 26 -5.93 36.38 7.84
C TRP A 26 -5.42 35.32 6.83
N GLY A 27 -5.49 34.04 7.16
CA GLY A 27 -4.94 32.97 6.32
C GLY A 27 -5.85 32.45 5.19
N SER A 28 -7.01 33.05 4.91
CA SER A 28 -8.02 32.44 4.03
C SER A 28 -8.47 33.25 2.83
N VAL A 29 -7.61 34.11 2.29
CA VAL A 29 -7.80 34.68 0.94
C VAL A 29 -6.59 34.31 0.08
N CYS A 30 -6.46 33.03 -0.22
CA CYS A 30 -5.71 32.60 -1.40
C CYS A 30 -6.76 32.09 -2.38
N ALA A 31 -7.38 33.01 -3.12
CA ALA A 31 -8.06 32.64 -4.34
C ALA A 31 -6.97 32.06 -5.25
N ALA A 32 -7.09 30.77 -5.60
CA ALA A 32 -6.24 30.14 -6.59
C ALA A 32 -6.53 30.80 -7.94
N VAL A 33 -5.86 31.92 -8.20
CA VAL A 33 -5.65 32.41 -9.55
C VAL A 33 -4.85 31.32 -10.27
N GLY A 34 -5.32 30.87 -11.43
CA GLY A 34 -4.59 29.88 -12.21
C GLY A 34 -3.16 30.37 -12.41
N ASP A 35 -2.17 29.54 -12.10
CA ASP A 35 -0.77 29.93 -12.27
C ASP A 35 -0.52 30.16 -13.76
N THR A 36 -0.32 31.42 -14.15
CA THR A 36 0.12 31.76 -15.51
C THR A 36 1.53 31.25 -15.68
N VAL A 37 1.69 30.12 -16.37
CA VAL A 37 2.99 29.54 -16.68
C VAL A 37 3.39 30.00 -18.08
N TYR A 38 4.59 30.56 -18.19
CA TYR A 38 5.13 31.04 -19.44
C TYR A 38 6.02 29.96 -20.07
N ARG A 39 5.88 29.73 -21.37
CA ARG A 39 6.79 28.85 -22.11
C ARG A 39 7.83 29.67 -22.84
N CYS A 40 9.06 29.62 -22.33
CA CYS A 40 10.21 30.30 -22.93
C CYS A 40 10.96 29.29 -23.80
N GLY A 41 10.54 29.15 -25.06
CA GLY A 41 11.06 28.13 -25.98
C GLY A 41 10.75 26.70 -25.52
N ASN A 42 11.73 26.00 -24.96
CA ASN A 42 11.58 24.61 -24.47
C ASN A 42 11.57 24.48 -22.94
N VAL A 43 11.53 25.59 -22.21
CA VAL A 43 11.54 25.61 -20.74
C VAL A 43 10.31 26.35 -20.23
N TYR A 44 9.68 25.80 -19.19
CA TYR A 44 8.56 26.43 -18.48
C TYR A 44 9.10 27.33 -17.37
N SER A 45 8.58 28.55 -17.26
CA SER A 45 8.98 29.56 -16.29
C SER A 45 7.75 30.20 -15.63
N GLN A 46 7.89 30.59 -14.36
CA GLN A 46 6.89 31.39 -13.65
C GLN A 46 7.13 32.90 -13.80
N VAL A 47 8.26 33.29 -14.41
CA VAL A 47 8.60 34.68 -14.74
C VAL A 47 8.31 34.91 -16.22
N PRO A 48 7.65 36.03 -16.60
CA PRO A 48 7.39 36.37 -17.99
C PRO A 48 8.71 36.56 -18.75
N CYS A 49 8.87 35.87 -19.87
CA CYS A 49 9.99 36.05 -20.79
C CYS A 49 9.57 36.98 -21.95
N PRO A 50 10.52 37.72 -22.57
CA PRO A 50 10.23 38.67 -23.64
C PRO A 50 9.52 38.03 -24.86
N ASP A 51 9.76 36.74 -25.11
CA ASP A 51 9.17 35.98 -26.23
C ASP A 51 8.24 34.85 -25.74
N ALA A 52 7.73 34.92 -24.51
CA ALA A 52 6.87 33.84 -23.99
C ALA A 52 5.43 33.96 -24.47
N ASP A 53 4.91 32.86 -25.01
CA ASP A 53 3.47 32.67 -25.15
C ASP A 53 2.85 32.46 -23.75
N THR A 54 1.85 33.27 -23.41
CA THR A 54 1.02 33.08 -22.22
C THR A 54 0.23 31.79 -22.35
N LEU A 55 0.59 30.77 -21.56
CA LEU A 55 -0.19 29.55 -21.46
C LEU A 55 -1.03 29.63 -20.19
N GLU A 56 -2.34 29.76 -20.39
CA GLU A 56 -3.31 29.58 -19.31
C GLU A 56 -3.45 28.08 -19.07
N VAL A 57 -2.82 27.59 -18.00
CA VAL A 57 -2.89 26.18 -17.62
C VAL A 57 -4.20 25.97 -16.86
N GLU A 58 -5.30 25.87 -17.60
CA GLU A 58 -6.56 25.43 -17.04
C GLU A 58 -6.57 23.90 -16.84
N ASP A 59 -7.26 23.47 -15.78
CA ASP A 59 -7.52 22.04 -15.57
C ASP A 59 -8.41 21.54 -16.71
N VAL A 60 -7.89 20.63 -17.55
CA VAL A 60 -8.60 20.04 -18.69
C VAL A 60 -9.88 19.31 -18.25
N ARG A 61 -10.01 19.00 -16.96
CA ARG A 61 -11.21 18.35 -16.41
C ARG A 61 -12.36 19.33 -16.28
N SER A 62 -13.53 18.92 -16.80
CA SER A 62 -14.77 19.67 -16.60
C SER A 62 -15.10 19.79 -15.10
N PRO A 63 -15.84 20.84 -14.68
CA PRO A 63 -16.21 21.01 -13.27
C PRO A 63 -17.02 19.83 -12.72
N GLU A 64 -17.83 19.15 -13.56
CA GLU A 64 -18.55 17.93 -13.22
C GLU A 64 -17.60 16.77 -12.95
N GLN A 65 -16.58 16.59 -13.80
CA GLN A 65 -15.57 15.55 -13.62
C GLN A 65 -14.78 15.77 -12.32
N ARG A 66 -14.43 17.02 -12.01
CA ARG A 66 -13.77 17.37 -10.75
C ARG A 66 -14.64 17.00 -9.54
N LYS A 67 -15.93 17.34 -9.57
CA LYS A 67 -16.87 16.97 -8.50
C LYS A 67 -17.00 15.45 -8.33
N GLN A 68 -17.05 14.70 -9.43
CA GLN A 68 -17.10 13.24 -9.38
C GLN A 68 -15.82 12.65 -8.79
N THR A 69 -14.65 13.12 -9.21
CA THR A 69 -13.37 12.66 -8.66
C THR A 69 -13.24 13.00 -7.18
N ASP A 70 -13.68 14.19 -6.76
CA ASP A 70 -13.63 14.61 -5.36
C ASP A 70 -14.58 13.76 -4.50
N ALA A 71 -15.78 13.45 -5.01
CA ALA A 71 -16.71 12.56 -4.33
C ALA A 71 -16.11 11.15 -4.15
N ALA A 72 -15.51 10.59 -5.20
CA ALA A 72 -14.84 9.30 -5.14
C ALA A 72 -13.66 9.32 -4.15
N ALA A 73 -12.83 10.37 -4.16
CA ALA A 73 -11.72 10.54 -3.24
C ALA A 73 -12.19 10.59 -1.77
N ARG A 74 -13.29 11.30 -1.48
CA ARG A 74 -13.89 11.35 -0.13
C ARG A 74 -14.36 9.97 0.32
N THR A 75 -15.01 9.21 -0.56
CA THR A 75 -15.46 7.85 -0.24
C THR A 75 -14.28 6.90 0.02
N ALA A 76 -13.24 6.97 -0.81
CA ALA A 76 -12.04 6.16 -0.65
C ALA A 76 -11.31 6.51 0.66
N ALA A 77 -11.20 7.79 1.01
CA ALA A 77 -10.61 8.24 2.27
C ALA A 77 -11.38 7.74 3.49
N LYS A 78 -12.72 7.72 3.43
CA LYS A 78 -13.55 7.16 4.51
C LYS A 78 -13.30 5.66 4.66
N LEU A 79 -13.33 4.92 3.55
CA LEU A 79 -13.09 3.48 3.55
C LEU A 79 -11.70 3.14 4.11
N ALA A 80 -10.67 3.88 3.71
CA ALA A 80 -9.32 3.68 4.21
C ALA A 80 -9.22 3.89 5.74
N ARG A 81 -9.88 4.91 6.28
CA ARG A 81 -9.95 5.16 7.73
C ARG A 81 -10.68 4.05 8.47
N ASP A 82 -11.73 3.49 7.89
CA ASP A 82 -12.48 2.41 8.50
C ASP A 82 -11.66 1.11 8.52
N MET A 83 -10.91 0.81 7.44
CA MET A 83 -9.94 -0.30 7.40
C MET A 83 -8.81 -0.11 8.42
N GLU A 84 -8.28 1.10 8.57
CA GLU A 84 -7.25 1.40 9.57
C GLU A 84 -7.75 1.12 11.00
N LYS A 85 -8.96 1.59 11.32
CA LYS A 85 -9.60 1.32 12.62
C LYS A 85 -9.80 -0.15 12.86
N GLU A 86 -10.22 -0.89 11.84
CA GLU A 86 -10.38 -2.34 11.94
C GLU A 86 -9.04 -3.02 12.23
N ARG A 87 -7.98 -2.65 11.50
CA ARG A 87 -6.62 -3.16 11.73
C ARG A 87 -6.18 -2.91 13.17
N LEU A 88 -6.34 -1.68 13.66
CA LEU A 88 -6.00 -1.31 15.05
C LEU A 88 -6.84 -2.08 16.08
N ALA A 89 -8.12 -2.33 15.80
CA ALA A 89 -8.98 -3.10 16.68
C ALA A 89 -8.55 -4.58 16.73
N GLN A 90 -8.17 -5.17 15.59
CA GLN A 90 -7.65 -6.53 15.52
C GLN A 90 -6.30 -6.64 16.25
N GLU A 91 -5.38 -5.69 16.05
CA GLU A 91 -4.11 -5.63 16.77
C GLU A 91 -4.31 -5.54 18.28
N ARG A 92 -5.24 -4.70 18.76
CA ARG A 92 -5.58 -4.59 20.19
C ARG A 92 -6.13 -5.91 20.74
N LYS A 93 -7.03 -6.58 20.01
CA LYS A 93 -7.59 -7.88 20.40
C LYS A 93 -6.50 -8.94 20.47
N ALA A 94 -5.63 -9.02 19.46
CA ALA A 94 -4.50 -9.95 19.43
C ALA A 94 -3.50 -9.66 20.56
N ALA A 95 -3.21 -8.39 20.85
CA ALA A 95 -2.35 -8.01 21.96
C ALA A 95 -2.93 -8.36 23.33
N MET A 96 -4.26 -8.31 23.50
CA MET A 96 -4.92 -8.77 24.73
C MET A 96 -4.91 -10.30 24.86
N GLN A 97 -5.10 -11.04 23.77
CA GLN A 97 -5.10 -12.51 23.76
C GLN A 97 -3.68 -13.11 23.89
N GLY A 98 -2.68 -12.48 23.26
CA GLY A 98 -1.27 -12.84 23.36
C GLY A 98 -0.57 -12.36 24.64
N ARG A 99 -1.29 -11.68 25.53
CA ARG A 99 -0.83 -11.27 26.87
C ARG A 99 -1.18 -12.27 27.97
N THR A 100 -1.73 -13.44 27.64
CA THR A 100 -1.49 -14.57 28.52
C THR A 100 0.02 -14.75 28.54
N PRO A 101 0.71 -14.72 29.70
CA PRO A 101 2.05 -15.23 29.73
C PRO A 101 1.88 -16.65 29.21
N ALA A 102 2.43 -16.91 28.02
CA ALA A 102 2.84 -18.26 27.71
C ALA A 102 3.75 -18.60 28.89
N ARG A 103 3.18 -19.26 29.90
CA ARG A 103 3.92 -20.13 30.77
C ARG A 103 4.55 -21.03 29.74
N ALA A 104 5.79 -20.70 29.39
CA ALA A 104 6.68 -21.61 28.74
C ALA A 104 6.74 -22.74 29.75
N ALA A 105 5.78 -23.67 29.63
CA ALA A 105 6.00 -25.04 29.99
C ALA A 105 7.21 -25.36 29.14
N ALA A 106 8.37 -25.21 29.77
CA ALA A 106 9.62 -25.74 29.27
C ALA A 106 9.31 -27.21 29.08
N LEU A 107 8.91 -27.55 27.84
CA LEU A 107 8.95 -28.93 27.42
C LEU A 107 10.40 -29.33 27.66
N PRO A 108 10.65 -30.39 28.44
CA PRO A 108 12.01 -30.85 28.65
C PRO A 108 12.59 -31.14 27.27
N PHE A 109 13.54 -30.30 26.84
CA PHE A 109 14.33 -30.61 25.66
C PHE A 109 15.02 -31.95 25.95
N PRO A 110 14.78 -33.00 25.16
CA PRO A 110 15.53 -34.23 25.34
C PRO A 110 17.00 -33.91 25.04
N THR A 111 17.84 -33.98 26.07
CA THR A 111 19.30 -33.89 25.96
C THR A 111 19.79 -35.10 25.17
N THR A 112 19.68 -35.02 23.85
CA THR A 112 20.25 -36.01 22.94
C THR A 112 21.71 -35.64 22.79
N GLN A 113 22.57 -36.51 23.31
CA GLN A 113 24.01 -36.38 23.18
C GLN A 113 24.39 -36.14 21.71
N ASP A 114 25.33 -35.21 21.56
CA ASP A 114 25.91 -34.74 20.32
C ASP A 114 26.66 -35.89 19.62
N GLN A 115 25.93 -36.68 18.85
CA GLN A 115 26.51 -37.54 17.82
C GLN A 115 26.22 -36.87 16.48
N PRO A 116 27.25 -36.55 15.67
CA PRO A 116 27.05 -35.85 14.42
C PRO A 116 26.40 -36.77 13.39
N VAL A 117 25.06 -36.85 13.42
CA VAL A 117 24.30 -37.46 12.35
C VAL A 117 24.40 -36.51 11.16
N ARG A 118 25.22 -36.88 10.18
CA ARG A 118 25.22 -36.23 8.86
C ARG A 118 23.83 -36.38 8.27
N LEU A 119 23.02 -35.31 8.37
CA LEU A 119 21.78 -35.18 7.63
C LEU A 119 22.13 -35.02 6.15
N THR A 120 22.15 -36.13 5.41
CA THR A 120 22.13 -36.04 3.95
C THR A 120 20.72 -35.59 3.57
N LEU A 121 20.59 -34.30 3.26
CA LEU A 121 19.40 -33.76 2.60
C LEU A 121 19.18 -34.54 1.30
N LYS A 122 18.25 -35.48 1.31
CA LYS A 122 17.80 -36.12 0.08
C LYS A 122 17.02 -35.07 -0.69
N ARG A 123 17.72 -34.41 -1.61
CA ARG A 123 17.18 -33.38 -2.51
C ARG A 123 16.01 -33.96 -3.29
N VAL A 124 14.79 -33.65 -2.86
CA VAL A 124 13.60 -33.85 -3.67
C VAL A 124 13.71 -32.90 -4.86
N ARG A 125 13.82 -33.47 -6.06
CA ARG A 125 13.88 -32.67 -7.28
C ARG A 125 12.47 -32.15 -7.57
N PRO A 126 12.28 -30.83 -7.78
CA PRO A 126 10.98 -30.33 -8.18
C PRO A 126 10.57 -30.96 -9.51
N ALA A 127 9.34 -31.45 -9.59
CA ALA A 127 8.76 -31.83 -10.87
C ALA A 127 8.72 -30.59 -11.76
N LYS A 128 9.16 -30.71 -13.01
CA LYS A 128 9.12 -29.61 -13.96
C LYS A 128 7.65 -29.18 -14.11
N PRO A 129 7.30 -27.90 -13.90
CA PRO A 129 5.95 -27.45 -14.21
C PRO A 129 5.69 -27.71 -15.69
N GLY A 130 4.48 -28.18 -16.01
CA GLY A 130 4.03 -28.30 -17.40
C GLY A 130 4.14 -26.96 -18.11
N HIS A 131 4.26 -26.98 -19.44
CA HIS A 131 4.28 -25.74 -20.21
C HIS A 131 2.94 -25.03 -20.02
N PHE A 132 3.00 -23.79 -19.55
CA PHE A 132 1.83 -22.91 -19.49
C PHE A 132 1.42 -22.58 -20.92
N ILE A 133 0.30 -23.13 -21.37
CA ILE A 133 -0.31 -22.78 -22.65
C ILE A 133 -1.41 -21.78 -22.33
N ALA A 134 -1.24 -20.54 -22.77
CA ALA A 134 -2.30 -19.55 -22.71
C ALA A 134 -3.35 -19.92 -23.76
N GLU A 135 -4.53 -20.34 -23.33
CA GLU A 135 -5.68 -20.49 -24.20
C GLU A 135 -6.12 -19.09 -24.66
N VAL A 136 -5.75 -18.75 -25.89
CA VAL A 136 -6.31 -17.58 -26.59
C VAL A 136 -7.64 -18.03 -27.18
N PRO A 137 -8.76 -17.34 -26.90
CA PRO A 137 -10.06 -17.71 -27.44
C PRO A 137 -10.01 -17.73 -28.97
N GLY A 138 -10.23 -18.90 -29.57
CA GLY A 138 -10.30 -19.11 -31.03
C GLY A 138 -9.25 -20.04 -31.67
N SER A 139 -8.40 -20.75 -30.90
CA SER A 139 -7.45 -21.72 -31.47
C SER A 139 -7.78 -23.17 -31.07
N GLU A 140 -7.92 -24.07 -32.05
CA GLU A 140 -8.13 -25.50 -31.80
C GLU A 140 -6.81 -26.22 -31.45
N PRO A 141 -6.76 -27.10 -30.43
CA PRO A 141 -5.52 -27.69 -29.95
C PRO A 141 -4.99 -28.81 -30.86
N ALA A 142 -3.70 -28.72 -31.23
CA ALA A 142 -2.99 -29.76 -31.99
C ALA A 142 -2.69 -31.01 -31.13
N SER A 143 -2.97 -32.19 -31.66
CA SER A 143 -2.77 -33.49 -30.98
C SER A 143 -1.31 -33.97 -30.99
N PRO A 144 -0.80 -34.61 -29.91
CA PRO A 144 0.61 -35.02 -29.82
C PRO A 144 0.92 -36.36 -30.50
N PRO A 145 2.17 -36.59 -30.98
CA PRO A 145 2.54 -37.79 -31.74
C PRO A 145 2.80 -39.03 -30.87
N ALA A 146 2.42 -40.20 -31.40
CA ALA A 146 2.45 -41.51 -30.75
C ALA A 146 3.89 -42.05 -30.44
N LYS A 147 4.07 -42.65 -29.25
CA LYS A 147 5.32 -43.28 -28.79
C LYS A 147 5.56 -44.66 -29.45
N LYS A 148 6.74 -44.86 -30.04
CA LYS A 148 7.23 -46.18 -30.51
C LYS A 148 7.81 -47.00 -29.34
N THR A 149 7.29 -48.20 -29.12
CA THR A 149 7.78 -49.21 -28.16
C THR A 149 8.99 -49.98 -28.73
N LYS A 150 10.08 -50.14 -27.95
CA LYS A 150 11.19 -51.06 -28.27
C LYS A 150 11.11 -52.33 -27.41
N ARG A 151 11.15 -53.47 -28.10
CA ARG A 151 11.05 -54.88 -27.63
C ARG A 151 12.21 -55.27 -26.70
N LYS A 152 11.91 -56.07 -25.67
CA LYS A 152 12.90 -56.80 -24.84
C LYS A 152 13.42 -58.03 -25.60
N ALA A 153 14.74 -58.13 -25.75
CA ALA A 153 15.41 -59.38 -26.14
C ALA A 153 15.82 -60.15 -24.88
N LYS A 154 15.25 -61.34 -24.73
CA LYS A 154 15.50 -62.32 -23.66
C LYS A 154 16.70 -63.17 -24.13
N LYS A 155 17.84 -63.12 -23.45
CA LYS A 155 18.94 -64.10 -23.66
C LYS A 155 19.08 -64.97 -22.42
N SER A 156 19.00 -66.26 -22.68
CA SER A 156 19.06 -67.42 -21.81
C SER A 156 20.40 -67.60 -21.09
N ARG A 157 20.36 -68.20 -19.90
CA ARG A 157 21.48 -68.96 -19.34
C ARG A 157 20.95 -70.13 -18.49
N SER A 158 20.80 -71.29 -19.13
CA SER A 158 21.13 -72.59 -18.54
C SER A 158 22.67 -72.73 -18.61
N LYS A 159 23.39 -73.54 -17.86
CA LYS A 159 23.10 -74.77 -17.12
C LYS A 159 24.28 -74.99 -16.13
N ASP A 160 24.06 -75.93 -15.22
CA ASP A 160 25.03 -76.69 -14.43
C ASP A 160 26.43 -76.86 -15.05
#